data_AF-A0A935XP40-F1
#
_entry.id   AF-A0A935XP40-F1
#
_cell.length_a   1.000
_cell.length_b   1.000
_cell.length_c   1.000
_cell.angle_alpha   90.00
_cell.angle_beta   90.00
_cell.angle_gamma   90.00
#
_symmetry.space_group_name_H-M   'P 1'
#
loop_
_entity.id
_entity.type
_entity.pdbx_description
1 polymer ?
#
loop_
_entity_poly.entity_id
_entity_poly.type
_entity_poly.pdbx_seq_one_letter_code
_entity_poly.pdbx_strand_id
1 'polypeptide(L)'
;MRVLAKTSVTALGLLAMAAHAAPPEGIYLRQEMAGNFSTAIMVFKGGQVARNPEGDLEKFDFAAFKARQPRLVGSYARSGDTLAITWGDGTKIEGRLKPDKNGGFDYRSDAYAAVKPLPRGAKLEGRFTGGASVAGAYGSTVYTFSADGGYARSSGGSASASTRQGTATASVSRGGKGRWAVSGNRLTLTPEGGAAETRNIYHVPMSRESSPSMLVIDGSVFTRAGK
;
A
#
# COMPACT_ATOMS: atom_id res chain seq x y z
N MET A 1 73.04 16.49 20.78
CA MET A 1 71.76 15.89 21.23
C MET A 1 70.62 16.76 20.72
N ARG A 2 69.84 16.29 19.75
CA ARG A 2 68.63 16.98 19.23
C ARG A 2 67.40 16.33 19.86
N VAL A 3 66.62 17.10 20.62
CA VAL A 3 65.36 16.67 21.22
C VAL A 3 64.25 16.96 20.21
N LEU A 4 63.66 15.93 19.61
CA LEU A 4 62.46 16.04 18.78
C LEU A 4 61.22 16.12 19.68
N ALA A 5 60.55 17.27 19.67
CA ALA A 5 59.23 17.43 20.29
C ALA A 5 58.17 16.76 19.40
N LYS A 6 57.47 15.75 19.95
CA LYS A 6 56.31 15.11 19.32
C LYS A 6 55.05 15.94 19.62
N THR A 7 54.60 16.71 18.64
CA THR A 7 53.30 17.39 18.68
C THR A 7 52.20 16.34 18.52
N SER A 8 51.47 16.07 19.61
CA SER A 8 50.31 15.16 19.59
C SER A 8 49.08 15.93 19.12
N VAL A 9 48.62 15.64 17.92
CA VAL A 9 47.34 16.15 17.39
C VAL A 9 46.23 15.34 18.04
N THR A 10 45.49 15.96 18.95
CA THR A 10 44.29 15.37 19.55
C THR A 10 43.13 15.61 18.57
N ALA A 11 42.76 14.57 17.81
CA ALA A 11 41.58 14.61 16.96
C ALA A 11 40.32 14.55 17.86
N LEU A 12 39.59 15.65 17.93
CA LEU A 12 38.29 15.75 18.58
C LEU A 12 37.28 14.95 17.73
N GLY A 13 36.97 13.73 18.16
CA GLY A 13 35.95 12.89 17.53
C GLY A 13 34.57 13.50 17.70
N LEU A 14 34.03 14.08 16.63
CA LEU A 14 32.65 14.53 16.58
C LEU A 14 31.73 13.30 16.53
N LEU A 15 31.12 12.92 17.66
CA LEU A 15 30.03 11.94 17.69
C LEU A 15 28.76 12.61 17.12
N ALA A 16 28.56 12.54 15.81
CA ALA A 16 27.28 12.90 15.19
C ALA A 16 26.28 11.75 15.35
N MET A 17 25.54 11.74 16.46
CA MET A 17 24.36 10.89 16.62
C MET A 17 23.20 11.45 15.78
N ALA A 18 23.16 11.12 14.49
CA ALA A 18 21.98 11.34 13.64
C ALA A 18 21.27 10.01 13.40
N ALA A 19 20.51 9.53 14.37
CA ALA A 19 19.76 8.29 14.28
C ALA A 19 18.25 8.52 14.46
N HIS A 20 17.57 8.79 13.34
CA HIS A 20 16.32 8.13 12.94
C HIS A 20 16.04 8.46 11.46
N ALA A 21 16.41 7.56 10.55
CA ALA A 21 16.16 7.72 9.13
C ALA A 21 15.86 6.37 8.44
N ALA A 22 14.64 5.85 8.53
CA ALA A 22 14.15 4.79 7.63
C ALA A 22 12.63 4.96 7.50
N PRO A 23 12.06 5.22 6.30
CA PRO A 23 12.05 4.23 5.20
C PRO A 23 12.30 4.84 3.82
N PRO A 24 12.99 4.14 2.91
CA PRO A 24 12.32 3.67 1.69
C PRO A 24 12.99 2.40 1.15
N GLU A 25 12.43 1.27 1.52
CA GLU A 25 12.54 -0.06 0.90
C GLU A 25 11.26 -0.76 1.36
N GLY A 26 10.62 -1.55 0.51
CA GLY A 26 9.39 -2.28 0.85
C GLY A 26 8.13 -1.78 0.15
N ILE A 27 6.98 -2.24 0.64
CA ILE A 27 5.67 -2.05 0.03
C ILE A 27 4.82 -1.16 0.94
N TYR A 28 4.18 -0.15 0.35
CA TYR A 28 3.42 0.85 1.08
C TYR A 28 2.07 1.10 0.42
N LEU A 29 1.04 1.27 1.25
CA LEU A 29 -0.21 1.89 0.87
C LEU A 29 -0.05 3.40 1.01
N ARG A 30 -0.03 4.10 -0.13
CA ARG A 30 -0.13 5.56 -0.18
C ARG A 30 -1.59 5.98 -0.08
N GLN A 31 -1.87 6.95 0.78
CA GLN A 31 -3.14 7.67 0.83
C GLN A 31 -2.88 9.15 0.52
N GLU A 32 -3.46 9.62 -0.57
CA GLU A 32 -3.40 11.02 -0.98
C GLU A 32 -4.55 11.79 -0.34
N MET A 33 -4.23 12.88 0.37
CA MET A 33 -5.21 13.72 1.05
C MET A 33 -5.46 15.06 0.34
N ALA A 34 -4.66 15.41 -0.67
CA ALA A 34 -4.75 16.68 -1.37
C ALA A 34 -5.83 16.66 -2.47
N GLY A 35 -6.98 17.28 -2.20
CA GLY A 35 -8.02 17.60 -3.19
C GLY A 35 -8.94 16.43 -3.57
N ASN A 36 -8.42 15.21 -3.71
CA ASN A 36 -9.20 13.98 -3.93
C ASN A 36 -8.61 12.84 -3.11
N PHE A 37 -9.45 12.14 -2.34
CA PHE A 37 -9.02 10.94 -1.63
C PHE A 37 -8.70 9.83 -2.63
N SER A 38 -7.43 9.45 -2.72
CA SER A 38 -6.96 8.36 -3.57
C SER A 38 -6.01 7.43 -2.82
N THR A 39 -6.06 6.13 -3.13
CA THR A 39 -5.11 5.15 -2.60
C THR A 39 -4.29 4.54 -3.72
N ALA A 40 -3.03 4.22 -3.42
CA ALA A 40 -2.16 3.52 -4.35
C ALA A 40 -1.20 2.57 -3.60
N ILE A 41 -0.85 1.45 -4.22
CA ILE A 41 0.24 0.61 -3.73
C ILE A 41 1.54 1.07 -4.34
N MET A 42 2.56 1.22 -3.51
CA MET A 42 3.88 1.70 -3.87
C MET A 42 4.90 0.63 -3.49
N VAL A 43 5.76 0.23 -4.41
CA VAL A 43 6.88 -0.69 -4.13
C VAL A 43 8.17 0.08 -4.33
N PHE A 44 9.00 0.15 -3.29
CA PHE A 44 10.35 0.72 -3.32
C PHE A 44 11.34 -0.44 -3.17
N LYS A 45 12.22 -0.64 -4.16
CA LYS A 45 13.25 -1.68 -4.09
C LYS A 45 14.48 -1.34 -4.90
N GLY A 46 15.66 -1.39 -4.29
CA GLY A 46 16.95 -1.22 -4.97
C GLY A 46 17.06 0.10 -5.73
N GLY A 47 16.52 1.19 -5.17
CA GLY A 47 16.48 2.50 -5.84
C GLY A 47 15.43 2.65 -6.95
N GLN A 48 14.56 1.64 -7.16
CA GLN A 48 13.43 1.70 -8.08
C GLN A 48 12.10 1.84 -7.33
N VAL A 49 11.15 2.56 -7.94
CA VAL A 49 9.79 2.71 -7.39
C VAL A 49 8.73 2.36 -8.43
N ALA A 50 7.68 1.66 -8.00
CA ALA A 50 6.53 1.34 -8.85
C ALA A 50 5.23 1.75 -8.16
N ARG A 51 4.30 2.30 -8.95
CA ARG A 51 2.94 2.68 -8.51
C ARG A 51 1.92 1.70 -9.06
N ASN A 52 1.01 1.25 -8.21
CA ASN A 52 -0.01 0.23 -8.48
C ASN A 52 0.52 -1.00 -9.23
N PRO A 53 1.63 -1.61 -8.76
CA PRO A 53 2.10 -2.85 -9.36
C PRO A 53 1.10 -3.98 -9.16
N GLU A 54 1.03 -4.86 -10.15
CA GLU A 54 0.23 -6.09 -10.13
C GLU A 54 1.10 -7.31 -9.82
N GLY A 55 0.46 -8.41 -9.42
CA GLY A 55 1.15 -9.67 -9.18
C GLY A 55 1.78 -9.80 -7.78
N ASP A 56 2.71 -10.75 -7.63
CA ASP A 56 3.40 -10.99 -6.38
C ASP A 56 4.39 -9.84 -6.10
N LEU A 57 4.08 -9.02 -5.09
CA LEU A 57 4.88 -7.82 -4.82
C LEU A 57 6.20 -8.13 -4.08
N GLU A 58 6.33 -9.31 -3.47
CA GLU A 58 7.60 -9.72 -2.84
C GLU A 58 8.64 -10.10 -3.90
N LYS A 59 8.16 -10.72 -4.98
CA LYS A 59 8.94 -11.12 -6.17
C LYS A 59 8.74 -10.17 -7.34
N PHE A 60 8.42 -8.91 -7.06
CA PHE A 60 8.07 -7.95 -8.09
C PHE A 60 9.21 -7.72 -9.08
N ASP A 61 8.92 -7.90 -10.36
CA ASP A 61 9.83 -7.66 -11.47
C ASP A 61 9.61 -6.27 -12.06
N PHE A 62 10.48 -5.34 -11.69
CA PHE A 62 10.47 -3.96 -12.18
C PHE A 62 10.66 -3.87 -13.69
N ALA A 63 11.51 -4.72 -14.27
CA ALA A 63 11.81 -4.67 -15.70
C ALA A 63 10.57 -5.10 -16.50
N ALA A 64 9.96 -6.22 -16.12
CA ALA A 64 8.76 -6.72 -16.76
C ALA A 64 7.57 -5.73 -16.61
N PHE A 65 7.39 -5.12 -15.43
CA PHE A 65 6.33 -4.14 -15.23
C PHE A 65 6.60 -2.83 -16.00
N LYS A 66 7.84 -2.33 -16.01
CA LYS A 66 8.23 -1.14 -16.78
C LYS A 66 7.97 -1.32 -18.28
N ALA A 67 8.20 -2.52 -18.82
CA ALA A 67 7.91 -2.82 -20.22
C ALA A 67 6.42 -2.65 -20.58
N ARG A 68 5.51 -2.93 -19.63
CA ARG A 68 4.05 -2.81 -19.82
C ARG A 68 3.49 -1.43 -19.44
N GLN A 69 4.02 -0.85 -18.37
CA GLN A 69 3.52 0.37 -17.73
C GLN A 69 4.68 1.34 -17.42
N PRO A 70 5.37 1.86 -18.44
CA PRO A 70 6.63 2.59 -18.25
C PRO A 70 6.47 3.85 -17.39
N ARG A 71 5.31 4.52 -17.44
CA ARG A 71 5.02 5.73 -16.65
C ARG A 71 4.84 5.46 -15.15
N LEU A 72 4.50 4.22 -14.78
CA LEU A 72 4.26 3.84 -13.39
C LEU A 72 5.51 3.31 -12.69
N VAL A 73 6.64 3.27 -13.39
CA VAL A 73 7.94 2.87 -12.84
C VAL A 73 8.89 4.06 -12.89
N GLY A 74 9.63 4.25 -11.80
CA GLY A 74 10.62 5.30 -11.66
C GLY A 74 11.84 4.85 -10.88
N SER A 75 12.69 5.81 -10.56
CA SER A 75 13.75 5.68 -9.58
C SER A 75 13.48 6.56 -8.38
N TYR A 76 14.08 6.23 -7.25
CA TYR A 76 14.10 7.10 -6.09
C TYR A 76 15.51 7.22 -5.53
N ALA A 77 15.80 8.37 -4.93
CA ALA A 77 17.01 8.63 -4.21
C ALA A 77 16.67 9.30 -2.89
N ARG A 78 17.45 8.98 -1.85
CA ARG A 78 17.30 9.57 -0.53
C ARG A 78 18.58 10.26 -0.12
N SER A 79 18.45 11.46 0.42
CA SER A 79 19.53 12.21 1.06
C SER A 79 19.02 12.79 2.37
N GLY A 80 19.50 12.29 3.50
CA GLY A 80 18.98 12.66 4.82
C GLY A 80 17.47 12.41 4.96
N ASP A 81 16.71 13.46 5.24
CA ASP A 81 15.25 13.45 5.35
C ASP A 81 14.55 13.87 4.05
N THR A 82 15.26 13.94 2.92
CA THR A 82 14.69 14.23 1.61
C THR A 82 14.56 12.95 0.78
N LEU A 83 13.37 12.74 0.22
CA LEU A 83 13.11 11.73 -0.80
C LEU A 83 12.87 12.43 -2.14
N ALA A 84 13.56 11.97 -3.18
CA ALA A 84 13.30 12.37 -4.56
C ALA A 84 12.85 11.14 -5.34
N ILE A 85 11.78 11.28 -6.12
CA ILE A 85 11.28 10.26 -7.06
C ILE A 85 11.28 10.86 -8.46
N THR A 86 11.85 10.12 -9.41
CA THR A 86 11.80 10.44 -10.83
C THR A 86 11.02 9.35 -11.55
N TRP A 87 9.88 9.69 -12.12
CA TRP A 87 9.02 8.74 -12.85
C TRP A 87 9.51 8.51 -14.28
N GLY A 88 9.02 7.44 -14.92
CA GLY A 88 9.40 7.08 -16.28
C GLY A 88 8.97 8.09 -17.36
N ASP A 89 8.09 9.03 -17.03
CA ASP A 89 7.75 10.18 -17.89
C ASP A 89 8.67 11.40 -17.70
N GLY A 90 9.69 11.28 -16.83
CA GLY A 90 10.63 12.34 -16.49
C GLY A 90 10.16 13.27 -15.36
N THR A 91 8.91 13.15 -14.90
CA THR A 91 8.40 13.94 -13.79
C THR A 91 9.21 13.66 -12.53
N LYS A 92 9.80 14.71 -11.97
CA LYS A 92 10.52 14.65 -10.70
C LYS A 92 9.66 15.26 -9.60
N ILE A 93 9.51 14.53 -8.52
CA ILE A 93 8.95 15.03 -7.27
C ILE A 93 9.97 14.87 -6.16
N GLU A 94 10.10 15.90 -5.34
CA GLU A 94 11.01 15.91 -4.19
C GLU A 94 10.31 16.53 -2.99
N GLY A 95 10.72 16.12 -1.80
CA GLY A 95 10.19 16.66 -0.56
C GLY A 95 10.72 15.95 0.67
N ARG A 96 10.32 16.50 1.82
CA ARG A 96 10.68 15.95 3.11
C ARG A 96 9.93 14.64 3.37
N LEU A 97 10.67 13.61 3.76
CA LEU A 97 10.21 12.33 4.25
C LEU A 97 10.22 12.34 5.77
N LYS A 98 9.09 11.96 6.38
CA LYS A 98 8.93 11.88 7.84
C LYS A 98 8.56 10.45 8.22
N PRO A 99 9.52 9.62 8.68
CA PRO A 99 9.23 8.27 9.13
C PRO A 99 8.19 8.24 10.25
N ASP A 100 7.33 7.23 10.24
CA ASP A 100 6.48 6.90 11.39
C ASP A 100 7.04 5.73 12.21
N LYS A 101 6.48 5.51 13.40
CA LYS A 101 6.92 4.46 14.34
C LYS A 101 6.51 3.03 13.92
N ASN A 102 5.59 2.89 12.95
CA ASN A 102 5.04 1.63 12.46
C ASN A 102 5.74 1.16 11.17
N GLY A 103 6.80 1.84 10.75
CA GLY A 103 7.57 1.54 9.55
C GLY A 103 7.03 2.19 8.27
N GLY A 104 5.98 3.01 8.38
CA GLY A 104 5.51 3.88 7.31
C GLY A 104 6.19 5.25 7.34
N PHE A 105 5.66 6.20 6.56
CA PHE A 105 6.17 7.57 6.50
C PHE A 105 5.16 8.56 5.89
N ASP A 106 5.33 9.85 6.15
CA ASP A 106 4.67 10.91 5.39
C ASP A 106 5.62 11.51 4.34
N TYR A 107 5.09 11.80 3.16
CA TYR A 107 5.82 12.45 2.08
C TYR A 107 4.88 13.35 1.26
N ARG A 108 5.20 14.66 1.18
CA ARG A 108 4.41 15.66 0.46
C ARG A 108 2.91 15.67 0.79
N SER A 109 2.59 15.55 2.08
CA SER A 109 1.20 15.49 2.62
C SER A 109 0.44 14.19 2.31
N ASP A 110 1.10 13.21 1.69
CA ASP A 110 0.57 11.86 1.53
C ASP A 110 1.11 10.97 2.66
N ALA A 111 0.24 10.11 3.19
CA ALA A 111 0.61 9.11 4.19
C ALA A 111 0.95 7.78 3.50
N TYR A 112 2.02 7.12 3.92
CA TYR A 112 2.49 5.84 3.40
C TYR A 112 2.52 4.82 4.52
N ALA A 113 1.48 3.99 4.64
CA ALA A 113 1.45 2.90 5.60
C ALA A 113 2.18 1.68 5.03
N ALA A 114 3.14 1.12 5.76
CA ALA A 114 3.78 -0.14 5.36
C ALA A 114 2.73 -1.25 5.26
N VAL A 115 2.77 -2.04 4.18
CA VAL A 115 1.92 -3.22 4.02
C VAL A 115 2.78 -4.48 3.99
N LYS A 116 2.25 -5.56 4.52
CA LYS A 116 2.95 -6.84 4.62
C LYS A 116 2.10 -7.98 4.08
N PRO A 117 2.71 -9.06 3.59
CA PRO A 117 2.00 -10.32 3.35
C PRO A 117 1.27 -10.75 4.62
N LEU A 118 0.15 -11.46 4.46
CA LEU A 118 -0.55 -12.04 5.60
C LEU A 118 0.40 -12.99 6.37
N PRO A 119 0.40 -12.94 7.71
CA PRO A 119 1.18 -13.90 8.49
C PRO A 119 0.71 -15.32 8.21
N ARG A 120 1.61 -16.31 8.32
CA ARG A 120 1.24 -17.71 8.13
C ARG A 120 0.13 -18.09 9.12
N GLY A 121 -0.95 -18.69 8.61
CA GLY A 121 -2.11 -19.05 9.43
C GLY A 121 -3.02 -17.86 9.78
N ALA A 122 -2.86 -16.71 9.12
CA ALA A 122 -3.75 -15.57 9.29
C ALA A 122 -5.22 -15.98 9.09
N LYS A 123 -6.03 -15.55 10.04
CA LYS A 123 -7.47 -15.78 10.09
C LYS A 123 -8.22 -14.62 9.46
N LEU A 124 -8.83 -14.85 8.29
CA LEU A 124 -9.63 -13.85 7.58
C LEU A 124 -11.10 -13.84 7.99
N GLU A 125 -11.54 -14.70 8.90
CA GLU A 125 -12.95 -14.84 9.28
C GLU A 125 -13.51 -13.53 9.84
N GLY A 126 -14.57 -13.02 9.21
CA GLY A 126 -15.21 -11.78 9.61
C GLY A 126 -15.72 -10.96 8.44
N ARG A 127 -16.32 -9.83 8.76
CA ARG A 127 -16.84 -8.86 7.79
C ARG A 127 -15.82 -7.74 7.59
N PHE A 128 -15.48 -7.47 6.34
CA PHE A 128 -14.54 -6.45 5.90
C PHE A 128 -15.25 -5.51 4.94
N THR A 129 -15.33 -4.24 5.30
CA THR A 129 -15.95 -3.20 4.49
C THR A 129 -14.86 -2.31 3.93
N GLY A 130 -14.87 -2.09 2.63
CA GLY A 130 -13.94 -1.25 1.93
C GLY A 130 -14.57 -0.68 0.68
N GLY A 131 -13.76 -0.07 -0.17
CA GLY A 131 -14.25 0.54 -1.39
C GLY A 131 -13.24 1.45 -2.04
N ALA A 132 -13.39 1.63 -3.35
CA ALA A 132 -12.61 2.60 -4.10
C ALA A 132 -13.48 3.83 -4.38
N SER A 133 -12.87 5.01 -4.26
CA SER A 133 -13.37 6.23 -4.88
C SER A 133 -12.64 6.37 -6.21
N VAL A 134 -13.37 6.28 -7.33
CA VAL A 134 -12.80 6.55 -8.66
C VAL A 134 -13.68 7.57 -9.35
N ALA A 135 -13.12 8.74 -9.64
CA ALA A 135 -13.74 9.78 -10.47
C ALA A 135 -15.19 10.17 -10.06
N GLY A 136 -15.47 10.28 -8.76
CA GLY A 136 -16.78 10.68 -8.23
C GLY A 136 -17.81 9.55 -8.08
N ALA A 137 -17.46 8.32 -8.47
CA ALA A 137 -18.23 7.13 -8.13
C ALA A 137 -17.68 6.50 -6.84
N TYR A 138 -18.55 6.35 -5.85
CA TYR A 138 -18.25 5.67 -4.60
C TYR A 138 -18.78 4.24 -4.68
N GLY A 139 -17.89 3.26 -4.66
CA GLY A 139 -18.25 1.85 -4.59
C GLY A 139 -17.87 1.29 -3.23
N SER A 140 -18.84 0.98 -2.38
CA SER A 140 -18.62 0.16 -1.20
C SER A 140 -18.61 -1.31 -1.61
N THR A 141 -17.62 -2.06 -1.16
CA THR A 141 -17.57 -3.52 -1.26
C THR A 141 -17.40 -4.09 0.14
N VAL A 142 -18.22 -5.07 0.44
CA VAL A 142 -18.14 -5.84 1.68
C VAL A 142 -17.76 -7.27 1.33
N TYR A 143 -16.70 -7.77 1.96
CA TYR A 143 -16.38 -9.18 2.03
C TYR A 143 -16.80 -9.73 3.40
N THR A 144 -17.42 -10.90 3.42
CA THR A 144 -17.64 -11.68 4.64
C THR A 144 -17.01 -13.03 4.43
N PHE A 145 -15.97 -13.36 5.20
CA PHE A 145 -15.28 -14.65 5.16
C PHE A 145 -15.71 -15.49 6.36
N SER A 146 -16.08 -16.75 6.13
CA SER A 146 -16.43 -17.72 7.18
C SER A 146 -15.29 -18.70 7.44
N ALA A 147 -15.28 -19.29 8.65
CA ALA A 147 -14.24 -20.21 9.13
C ALA A 147 -14.15 -21.51 8.33
N ASP A 148 -15.25 -21.92 7.72
CA ASP A 148 -15.33 -23.10 6.85
C ASP A 148 -14.76 -22.85 5.44
N GLY A 149 -14.19 -21.66 5.17
CA GLY A 149 -13.66 -21.29 3.86
C GLY A 149 -14.72 -20.80 2.88
N GLY A 150 -15.94 -20.49 3.34
CA GLY A 150 -16.96 -19.79 2.56
C GLY A 150 -16.74 -18.26 2.54
N TYR A 151 -17.15 -17.60 1.46
CA TYR A 151 -17.23 -16.13 1.43
C TYR A 151 -18.54 -15.64 0.82
N ALA A 152 -18.93 -14.43 1.22
CA ALA A 152 -19.92 -13.62 0.55
C ALA A 152 -19.31 -12.25 0.22
N ARG A 153 -19.60 -11.74 -0.97
CA ARG A 153 -19.25 -10.40 -1.44
C ARG A 153 -20.55 -9.66 -1.72
N SER A 154 -20.68 -8.43 -1.25
CA SER A 154 -21.73 -7.51 -1.68
C SER A 154 -21.09 -6.18 -2.05
N SER A 155 -21.32 -5.69 -3.27
CA SER A 155 -20.98 -4.32 -3.64
C SER A 155 -22.24 -3.46 -3.68
N GLY A 156 -22.12 -2.20 -3.29
CA GLY A 156 -23.10 -1.16 -3.51
C GLY A 156 -22.36 0.07 -4.01
N GLY A 157 -22.73 0.58 -5.19
CA GLY A 157 -22.18 1.80 -5.74
C GLY A 157 -23.25 2.87 -5.85
N SER A 158 -22.91 4.12 -5.58
CA SER A 158 -23.73 5.27 -5.94
C SER A 158 -22.98 6.09 -6.99
N ALA A 159 -23.56 6.23 -8.17
CA ALA A 159 -23.15 7.25 -9.14
C ALA A 159 -24.09 8.45 -9.00
N SER A 160 -23.54 9.62 -8.69
CA SER A 160 -24.30 10.88 -8.73
C SER A 160 -24.05 11.56 -10.08
N ALA A 161 -25.08 11.63 -10.93
CA ALA A 161 -25.07 12.54 -12.08
C ALA A 161 -25.77 13.84 -11.67
N SER A 162 -25.04 14.97 -11.68
CA SER A 162 -25.66 16.28 -11.53
C SER A 162 -26.15 16.76 -12.91
N THR A 163 -27.43 16.63 -13.20
CA THR A 163 -28.06 17.44 -14.24
C THR A 163 -28.62 18.71 -13.59
N ARG A 164 -28.84 19.79 -14.35
CA ARG A 164 -29.44 21.05 -13.85
C ARG A 164 -30.89 20.89 -13.30
N GLN A 165 -31.38 19.64 -13.15
CA GLN A 165 -32.75 19.31 -12.80
C GLN A 165 -32.91 18.21 -11.73
N GLY A 166 -31.81 17.71 -11.12
CA GLY A 166 -31.88 16.78 -9.98
C GLY A 166 -30.76 15.74 -9.97
N THR A 167 -30.54 15.13 -8.80
CA THR A 167 -29.55 14.06 -8.59
C THR A 167 -30.22 12.70 -8.77
N ALA A 168 -29.86 11.95 -9.82
CA ALA A 168 -30.25 10.56 -9.95
C ALA A 168 -29.18 9.65 -9.30
N THR A 169 -29.60 8.77 -8.38
CA THR A 169 -28.73 7.76 -7.76
C THR A 169 -29.08 6.39 -8.31
N ALA A 170 -28.18 5.76 -9.06
CA ALA A 170 -28.32 4.36 -9.47
C ALA A 170 -27.49 3.47 -8.53
N SER A 171 -28.15 2.55 -7.83
CA SER A 171 -27.50 1.54 -6.97
C SER A 171 -27.44 0.20 -7.71
N VAL A 172 -26.25 -0.26 -8.08
CA VAL A 172 -26.07 -1.61 -8.65
C VAL A 172 -25.49 -2.51 -7.56
N SER A 173 -26.28 -3.48 -7.06
CA SER A 173 -25.77 -4.51 -6.16
C SER A 173 -25.30 -5.73 -6.96
N ARG A 174 -23.98 -5.93 -7.09
CA ARG A 174 -23.41 -7.19 -7.61
C ARG A 174 -22.83 -7.99 -6.46
N GLY A 175 -23.70 -8.74 -5.79
CA GLY A 175 -23.31 -9.71 -4.79
C GLY A 175 -22.83 -11.04 -5.40
N GLY A 176 -22.07 -11.82 -4.64
CA GLY A 176 -21.68 -13.18 -5.01
C GLY A 176 -21.22 -13.97 -3.79
N LYS A 177 -21.38 -15.29 -3.81
CA LYS A 177 -20.93 -16.21 -2.76
C LYS A 177 -20.06 -17.31 -3.33
N GLY A 178 -19.24 -17.95 -2.50
CA GLY A 178 -18.35 -19.00 -2.96
C GLY A 178 -17.37 -19.47 -1.90
N ARG A 179 -16.22 -19.99 -2.34
CA ARG A 179 -15.11 -20.45 -1.49
C ARG A 179 -13.93 -19.50 -1.59
N TRP A 180 -13.15 -19.39 -0.52
CA TRP A 180 -11.90 -18.62 -0.53
C TRP A 180 -10.74 -19.45 -0.02
N ALA A 181 -9.55 -19.09 -0.48
CA ALA A 181 -8.28 -19.62 0.00
C ALA A 181 -7.21 -18.53 -0.04
N VAL A 182 -6.25 -18.59 0.88
CA VAL A 182 -5.07 -17.72 0.89
C VAL A 182 -3.82 -18.57 0.75
N SER A 183 -2.93 -18.15 -0.14
CA SER A 183 -1.58 -18.71 -0.28
C SER A 183 -0.57 -17.57 -0.43
N GLY A 184 0.24 -17.33 0.60
CA GLY A 184 1.12 -16.18 0.66
C GLY A 184 0.35 -14.86 0.58
N ASN A 185 0.64 -14.07 -0.46
CA ASN A 185 -0.03 -12.79 -0.77
C ASN A 185 -1.14 -12.92 -1.83
N ARG A 186 -1.62 -14.13 -2.09
CA ARG A 186 -2.71 -14.39 -3.04
C ARG A 186 -3.98 -14.82 -2.32
N LEU A 187 -5.08 -14.13 -2.62
CA LEU A 187 -6.43 -14.51 -2.27
C LEU A 187 -7.10 -15.11 -3.51
N THR A 188 -7.46 -16.38 -3.45
CA THR A 188 -8.28 -17.03 -4.49
C THR A 188 -9.73 -17.04 -4.02
N LEU A 189 -10.63 -16.51 -4.84
CA LEU A 189 -12.07 -16.55 -4.67
C LEU A 189 -12.65 -17.45 -5.75
N THR A 190 -13.39 -18.48 -5.36
CA THR A 190 -14.08 -19.40 -6.28
C THR A 190 -15.58 -19.18 -6.11
N PRO A 191 -16.21 -18.36 -6.97
CA PRO A 191 -17.65 -18.12 -6.91
C PRO A 191 -18.43 -19.41 -7.17
N GLU A 192 -19.63 -19.53 -6.58
CA GLU A 192 -20.56 -20.59 -6.95
C GLU A 192 -20.92 -20.47 -8.44
N GLY A 193 -20.68 -21.53 -9.21
CA GLY A 193 -20.96 -21.56 -10.65
C GLY A 193 -20.04 -20.71 -11.52
N GLY A 194 -18.94 -20.19 -10.97
CA GLY A 194 -17.99 -19.32 -11.69
C GLY A 194 -16.56 -19.84 -11.70
N ALA A 195 -15.72 -19.22 -12.54
CA ALA A 195 -14.29 -19.47 -12.55
C ALA A 195 -13.62 -18.81 -11.32
N ALA A 196 -12.54 -19.42 -10.83
CA ALA A 196 -11.76 -18.86 -9.74
C ALA A 196 -11.08 -17.54 -10.15
N GLU A 197 -11.16 -16.54 -9.28
CA GLU A 197 -10.50 -15.25 -9.41
C GLU A 197 -9.34 -15.19 -8.40
N THR A 198 -8.16 -14.76 -8.83
CA THR A 198 -7.02 -14.55 -7.93
C THR A 198 -6.74 -13.05 -7.77
N ARG A 199 -6.57 -12.63 -6.53
CA ARG A 199 -6.34 -11.26 -6.11
C ARG A 199 -5.09 -11.16 -5.25
N ASN A 200 -4.46 -10.01 -5.27
CA ASN A 200 -3.40 -9.70 -4.33
C ASN A 200 -4.00 -9.32 -2.99
N ILE A 201 -3.44 -9.84 -1.90
CA ILE A 201 -3.86 -9.53 -0.54
C ILE A 201 -2.66 -9.23 0.35
N TYR A 202 -2.76 -8.12 1.07
CA TYR A 202 -1.82 -7.68 2.09
C TYR A 202 -2.59 -7.23 3.33
N HIS A 203 -1.88 -7.01 4.42
CA HIS A 203 -2.43 -6.32 5.58
C HIS A 203 -1.58 -5.11 5.96
N VAL A 204 -2.24 -4.13 6.57
CA VAL A 204 -1.55 -3.07 7.30
C VAL A 204 -1.32 -3.61 8.71
N PRO A 205 -0.06 -3.76 9.17
CA PRO A 205 0.23 -4.28 10.50
C PRO A 205 -0.17 -3.25 11.56
N MET A 206 -1.37 -3.41 12.12
CA MET A 206 -1.77 -2.76 13.35
C MET A 206 -1.29 -3.61 14.53
N SER A 207 -0.83 -2.98 15.61
CA SER A 207 -0.10 -3.65 16.69
C SER A 207 -0.81 -4.91 17.25
N ARG A 208 -0.04 -5.98 17.48
CA ARG A 208 -0.35 -7.17 18.32
C ARG A 208 -1.56 -8.05 17.95
N GLU A 209 -2.22 -7.84 16.81
CA GLU A 209 -3.35 -8.68 16.41
C GLU A 209 -2.91 -9.87 15.53
N SER A 210 -3.36 -11.08 15.87
CA SER A 210 -3.17 -12.29 15.04
C SER A 210 -4.11 -12.34 13.82
N SER A 211 -5.14 -11.50 13.83
CA SER A 211 -6.12 -11.35 12.74
C SER A 211 -6.03 -9.93 12.20
N PRO A 212 -5.92 -9.74 10.88
CA PRO A 212 -5.82 -8.42 10.30
C PRO A 212 -7.13 -7.64 10.51
N SER A 213 -7.02 -6.46 11.10
CA SER A 213 -8.10 -5.46 11.18
C SER A 213 -8.21 -4.63 9.91
N MET A 214 -7.15 -4.58 9.09
CA MET A 214 -7.14 -3.90 7.79
C MET A 214 -6.46 -4.75 6.72
N LEU A 215 -7.19 -5.00 5.63
CA LEU A 215 -6.71 -5.69 4.45
C LEU A 215 -6.53 -4.70 3.30
N VAL A 216 -5.57 -5.00 2.43
CA VAL A 216 -5.46 -4.36 1.12
C VAL A 216 -5.64 -5.45 0.06
N ILE A 217 -6.72 -5.37 -0.71
CA ILE A 217 -7.02 -6.31 -1.79
C ILE A 217 -6.96 -5.55 -3.11
N ASP A 218 -6.05 -5.93 -4.00
CA ASP A 218 -5.80 -5.25 -5.29
C ASP A 218 -5.66 -3.72 -5.16
N GLY A 219 -5.06 -3.25 -4.07
CA GLY A 219 -4.85 -1.82 -3.78
C GLY A 219 -6.04 -1.09 -3.14
N SER A 220 -7.19 -1.76 -2.98
CA SER A 220 -8.33 -1.24 -2.23
C SER A 220 -8.22 -1.62 -0.75
N VAL A 221 -8.54 -0.68 0.14
CA VAL A 221 -8.46 -0.88 1.59
C VAL A 221 -9.80 -1.39 2.11
N PHE A 222 -9.74 -2.40 2.97
CA PHE A 222 -10.89 -2.98 3.65
C PHE A 222 -10.65 -3.05 5.16
N THR A 223 -11.54 -2.47 5.93
CA THR A 223 -11.48 -2.49 7.40
C THR A 223 -12.43 -3.55 7.92
N ARG A 224 -11.96 -4.35 8.88
CA ARG A 224 -12.79 -5.30 9.61
C ARG A 224 -13.85 -4.55 10.42
N ALA A 225 -15.10 -4.96 10.31
CA ALA A 225 -16.16 -4.45 11.18
C ALA A 225 -15.83 -4.82 12.64
N GLY A 226 -15.91 -3.85 13.55
CA GLY A 226 -15.78 -4.09 14.99
C GLY A 226 -16.78 -5.15 15.46
N LYS A 227 -16.37 -5.95 16.45
CA LYS A 227 -17.31 -6.81 17.18
C LYS A 227 -18.21 -5.97 18.07
#